data_AF-A0A518DUT5-F1
#
_entry.id   AF-A0A518DUT5-F1
#
_cell.length_a   1.000
_cell.length_b   1.000
_cell.length_c   1.000
_cell.angle_alpha   90.00
_cell.angle_beta   90.00
_cell.angle_gamma   90.00
#
_symmetry.space_group_name_H-M   'P 1'
#
loop_
_entity.id
_entity.type
_entity.pdbx_description
1 polymer ?
#
loop_
_entity_poly.entity_id
_entity_poly.type
_entity_poly.pdbx_seq_one_letter_code
_entity_poly.pdbx_strand_id
1 'polypeptide(L)'
;MAKRKRSAKRPQAKHKKQTPSQHHKCQRLKRTNPLRSRTTEAITPLCGYLQTAVAALQSVLDRRIAFRLSIIVAGMLLADDRRTASAWFAAAGVQQDWDRFYECLISVGRSSGSLASAMVGLLVQKFAPGVGDRIQLALDDSPTSRFGRCVEGAGVHHNPTPGPADGEWLYGHNWVLLTWLATHPLWGVIALPLQSLLYVRQADVPKLAVKYAWEFRTKHELGVALLTSFVQSLRARGVRNSVWLAVDGAYAARPFLLPVLKLGVTVVSRLRRDACLFDLPGEAVPHRRGRHRIYGRNKLSLATCSGPQKLDRAIRCKTG
;
A
#
# COMPACT_ATOMS: atom_id res chain seq x y z
N MET A 1 27.60 -16.47 3.83
CA MET A 1 27.67 -15.18 3.10
C MET A 1 27.16 -14.05 3.99
N ALA A 2 27.95 -12.97 4.08
CA ALA A 2 27.80 -11.72 4.86
C ALA A 2 27.05 -11.78 6.21
N LYS A 3 27.79 -11.94 7.32
CA LYS A 3 27.31 -11.60 8.67
C LYS A 3 26.96 -10.10 8.74
N ARG A 4 25.72 -9.72 8.44
CA ARG A 4 25.21 -8.36 8.69
C ARG A 4 24.89 -8.19 10.18
N LYS A 5 25.92 -8.16 11.02
CA LYS A 5 25.86 -7.45 12.31
C LYS A 5 26.66 -6.16 12.15
N ARG A 6 26.17 -5.22 11.35
CA ARG A 6 26.58 -3.84 11.55
C ARG A 6 25.92 -3.41 12.86
N SER A 7 26.74 -3.21 13.89
CA SER A 7 26.31 -2.47 15.07
C SER A 7 25.73 -1.14 14.58
N ALA A 8 24.54 -0.79 15.09
CA ALA A 8 23.95 0.48 14.73
C ALA A 8 24.95 1.60 15.05
N LYS A 9 25.28 2.47 14.09
CA LYS A 9 26.23 3.59 14.28
C LYS A 9 25.81 4.47 15.46
N ARG A 10 24.50 4.50 15.75
CA ARG A 10 23.93 5.06 16.97
C ARG A 10 23.42 3.90 17.84
N PRO A 11 24.16 3.42 18.86
CA PRO A 11 23.65 2.41 19.78
C PRO A 11 22.42 2.94 20.53
N GLN A 12 21.44 2.07 20.80
CA GLN A 12 20.27 2.49 21.57
C GLN A 12 20.79 2.69 22.99
N ALA A 13 20.55 3.86 23.57
CA ALA A 13 20.88 4.06 24.97
C ALA A 13 20.23 2.90 25.75
N LYS A 14 21.06 2.04 26.36
CA LYS A 14 20.56 0.98 27.22
C LYS A 14 19.85 1.68 28.35
N HIS A 15 18.53 1.58 28.39
CA HIS A 15 17.75 2.13 29.49
C HIS A 15 18.21 1.41 30.77
N LYS A 16 19.01 2.08 31.60
CA LYS A 16 19.16 1.70 33.02
C LYS A 16 17.76 1.73 33.65
N LYS A 17 17.50 0.96 34.72
CA LYS A 17 16.26 1.09 35.51
C LYS A 17 16.04 2.60 35.78
N GLN A 18 15.04 3.18 35.12
CA GLN A 18 14.82 4.62 35.15
C GLN A 18 13.89 4.94 36.32
N THR A 19 14.28 5.96 37.10
CA THR A 19 13.35 6.87 37.76
C THR A 19 12.35 7.41 36.72
N PRO A 20 11.09 7.71 37.08
CA PRO A 20 10.09 8.21 36.14
C PRO A 20 10.67 9.33 35.28
N SER A 21 10.46 9.29 33.96
CA SER A 21 11.03 10.31 33.08
C SER A 21 10.61 11.68 33.58
N GLN A 22 11.55 12.60 33.82
CA GLN A 22 11.24 14.00 34.17
C GLN A 22 10.35 14.67 33.09
N HIS A 23 10.30 14.08 31.90
CA HIS A 23 9.41 14.43 30.79
C HIS A 23 8.12 13.62 30.79
N HIS A 24 7.50 13.40 31.95
CA HIS A 24 6.20 12.73 32.03
C HIS A 24 5.20 13.49 31.14
N LYS A 25 4.85 12.89 29.99
CA LYS A 25 4.15 13.54 28.87
C LYS A 25 2.89 14.29 29.31
N CYS A 26 2.16 13.73 30.27
CA CYS A 26 0.95 14.32 30.82
C CYS A 26 1.18 15.60 31.62
N GLN A 27 2.31 15.76 32.33
CA GLN A 27 2.60 16.98 33.10
C GLN A 27 3.14 18.09 32.19
N ARG A 28 3.99 17.75 31.21
CA ARG A 28 4.51 18.71 30.23
C ARG A 28 3.41 19.33 29.36
N LEU A 29 2.42 18.53 28.95
CA LEU A 29 1.28 19.03 28.18
C LEU A 29 0.34 19.92 29.02
N LYS A 30 0.35 19.78 30.35
CA LYS A 30 -0.45 20.62 31.26
C LYS A 30 0.16 21.99 31.53
N ARG A 31 1.46 22.18 31.32
CA ARG A 31 2.16 23.46 31.48
C ARG A 31 2.78 23.89 30.16
N THR A 32 2.10 24.79 29.45
CA THR A 32 2.64 25.42 28.24
C THR A 32 3.90 26.18 28.57
N ASN A 33 5.04 25.80 27.99
CA ASN A 33 6.26 26.60 28.05
C ASN A 33 6.23 27.63 26.90
N PRO A 34 5.98 28.92 27.16
CA PRO A 34 5.94 29.95 26.11
C PRO A 34 7.32 30.18 25.48
N LEU A 35 8.40 29.90 26.21
CA LEU A 35 9.79 30.07 25.77
C LEU A 35 10.33 28.85 25.01
N ARG A 36 9.49 27.85 24.71
CA ARG A 36 9.95 26.66 23.98
C ARG A 36 10.40 27.05 22.58
N SER A 37 11.60 26.64 22.20
CA SER A 37 12.05 26.83 20.82
C SER A 37 11.21 25.98 19.87
N ARG A 38 10.77 26.60 18.76
CA ARG A 38 9.91 25.97 17.76
C ARG A 38 10.69 25.76 16.48
N THR A 39 10.48 24.61 15.87
CA THR A 39 11.12 24.29 14.59
C THR A 39 10.24 24.82 13.47
N THR A 40 10.76 25.74 12.67
CA THR A 40 10.07 26.33 11.50
C THR A 40 10.59 25.80 10.17
N GLU A 41 11.82 25.32 10.15
CA GLU A 41 12.51 24.80 8.96
C GLU A 41 13.42 23.61 9.30
N ALA A 42 13.82 22.85 8.29
CA ALA A 42 14.77 21.77 8.43
C ALA A 42 16.20 22.29 8.29
N ILE A 43 17.16 21.62 8.94
CA ILE A 43 18.61 21.88 8.76
C ILE A 43 18.99 21.90 7.28
N THR A 44 18.43 20.95 6.51
CA THR A 44 18.59 20.90 5.05
C THR A 44 17.20 20.87 4.43
N PRO A 45 16.70 22.00 3.91
CA PRO A 45 15.36 22.05 3.34
C PRO A 45 15.30 21.24 2.03
N LEU A 46 14.09 20.76 1.72
CA LEU A 46 13.82 20.12 0.44
C LEU A 46 13.95 21.16 -0.69
N CYS A 47 14.47 20.74 -1.84
CA CYS A 47 14.59 21.58 -3.03
C CYS A 47 14.03 20.89 -4.28
N GLY A 48 13.82 21.68 -5.34
CA GLY A 48 13.39 21.21 -6.66
C GLY A 48 12.07 20.44 -6.62
N TYR A 49 11.97 19.39 -7.44
CA TYR A 49 10.75 18.59 -7.58
C TYR A 49 10.25 17.98 -6.27
N LEU A 50 11.16 17.63 -5.36
CA LEU A 50 10.77 17.03 -4.08
C LEU A 50 10.08 18.06 -3.18
N GLN A 51 10.55 19.31 -3.17
CA GLN A 51 9.88 20.40 -2.46
C GLN A 51 8.47 20.63 -3.03
N THR A 52 8.33 20.72 -4.35
CA THR A 52 7.03 20.91 -5.02
C THR A 52 6.07 19.76 -4.74
N ALA A 53 6.55 18.52 -4.83
CA ALA A 53 5.75 17.33 -4.55
C ALA A 53 5.27 17.30 -3.09
N VAL A 54 6.15 17.57 -2.13
CA VAL A 54 5.77 17.61 -0.72
C VAL A 54 4.84 18.78 -0.43
N ALA A 55 5.02 19.94 -1.07
CA ALA A 55 4.09 21.06 -0.95
C ALA A 55 2.67 20.71 -1.42
N ALA A 56 2.54 19.94 -2.50
CA ALA A 56 1.24 19.43 -2.93
C ALA A 56 0.60 18.50 -1.87
N LEU A 57 1.40 17.65 -1.21
CA LEU A 57 0.91 16.83 -0.08
C LEU A 57 0.57 17.67 1.16
N GLN A 58 1.28 18.76 1.39
CA GLN A 58 0.99 19.69 2.49
C GLN A 58 -0.36 20.38 2.30
N SER A 59 -0.80 20.61 1.07
CA SER A 59 -2.06 21.30 0.77
C SER A 59 -3.31 20.58 1.29
N VAL A 60 -3.23 19.26 1.53
CA VAL A 60 -4.34 18.44 2.07
C VAL A 60 -4.26 18.24 3.59
N LEU A 61 -3.29 18.87 4.26
CA LEU A 61 -3.15 18.86 5.71
C LEU A 61 -3.65 20.19 6.29
N ASP A 62 -3.95 20.20 7.59
CA ASP A 62 -4.29 21.44 8.28
C ASP A 62 -3.12 22.44 8.20
N ARG A 63 -3.43 23.68 7.81
CA ARG A 63 -2.45 24.74 7.53
C ARG A 63 -1.49 25.00 8.71
N ARG A 64 -1.93 24.78 9.95
CA ARG A 64 -1.13 25.00 11.17
C ARG A 64 -0.05 23.94 11.39
N ILE A 65 -0.20 22.77 10.76
CA ILE A 65 0.72 21.63 10.90
C ILE A 65 1.40 21.23 9.60
N ALA A 66 0.83 21.59 8.44
CA ALA A 66 1.27 21.16 7.12
C ALA A 66 2.77 21.38 6.88
N PHE A 67 3.31 22.55 7.22
CA PHE A 67 4.71 22.88 6.99
C PHE A 67 5.69 21.85 7.59
N ARG A 68 5.31 21.19 8.70
CA ARG A 68 6.14 20.16 9.35
C ARG A 68 6.37 18.94 8.49
N LEU A 69 5.49 18.63 7.53
CA LEU A 69 5.68 17.48 6.64
C LEU A 69 6.98 17.59 5.84
N SER A 70 7.30 18.77 5.30
CA SER A 70 8.56 19.00 4.58
C SER A 70 9.79 18.76 5.44
N ILE A 71 9.74 19.19 6.71
CA ILE A 71 10.80 18.99 7.69
C ILE A 71 10.97 17.50 8.02
N ILE A 72 9.85 16.79 8.21
CA ILE A 72 9.87 15.35 8.46
C ILE A 72 10.46 14.60 7.27
N VAL A 73 10.05 14.92 6.05
CA VAL A 73 10.55 14.27 4.83
C VAL A 73 12.04 14.54 4.61
N ALA A 74 12.50 15.77 4.86
CA ALA A 74 13.94 16.07 4.84
C ALA A 74 14.70 15.19 5.84
N GLY A 75 14.19 15.08 7.08
CA GLY A 75 14.73 14.19 8.10
C GLY A 75 14.71 12.72 7.70
N MET A 76 13.67 12.24 7.02
CA MET A 76 13.57 10.86 6.53
C MET A 76 14.66 10.52 5.50
N LEU A 77 15.04 11.48 4.66
CA LEU A 77 16.08 11.30 3.64
C LEU A 77 17.49 11.36 4.21
N LEU A 78 17.69 12.12 5.29
CA LEU A 78 19.01 12.32 5.91
C LEU A 78 19.28 11.40 7.10
N ALA A 79 18.25 10.83 7.70
CA ALA A 79 18.40 9.94 8.84
C ALA A 79 19.11 8.64 8.44
N ASP A 80 20.29 8.42 9.02
CA ASP A 80 21.03 7.17 8.87
C ASP A 80 20.48 6.07 9.82
N ASP A 81 20.61 4.81 9.37
CA ASP A 81 20.51 3.57 10.16
C ASP A 81 19.13 3.20 10.77
N ARG A 82 18.44 4.11 11.46
CA ARG A 82 17.17 3.83 12.17
C ARG A 82 15.96 4.46 11.51
N ARG A 83 15.00 3.62 11.14
CA ARG A 83 13.69 4.03 10.58
C ARG A 83 12.69 4.42 11.68
N THR A 84 13.07 5.31 12.58
CA THR A 84 12.18 5.81 13.66
C THR A 84 11.85 7.29 13.45
N ALA A 85 10.65 7.70 13.83
CA ALA A 85 10.24 9.11 13.80
C ALA A 85 11.23 10.01 14.55
N SER A 86 11.74 9.55 15.69
CA SER A 86 12.74 10.28 16.46
C SER A 86 14.07 10.50 15.73
N ALA A 87 14.50 9.54 14.90
CA ALA A 87 15.70 9.68 14.09
C ALA A 87 15.49 10.70 12.96
N TRP A 88 14.31 10.67 12.32
CA TRP A 88 13.93 11.66 11.31
C TRP A 88 13.90 13.07 11.90
N PHE A 89 13.28 13.24 13.07
CA PHE A 89 13.18 14.53 13.76
C PHE A 89 14.56 15.06 14.15
N ALA A 90 15.43 14.20 14.71
CA ALA A 90 16.80 14.57 15.02
C ALA A 90 17.60 14.97 13.77
N ALA A 91 17.48 14.21 12.67
CA ALA A 91 18.17 14.51 11.42
C ALA A 91 17.67 15.81 10.76
N ALA A 92 16.38 16.13 10.92
CA ALA A 92 15.80 17.37 10.42
C ALA A 92 16.11 18.61 11.27
N GLY A 93 16.61 18.42 12.50
CA GLY A 93 16.88 19.51 13.44
C GLY A 93 15.69 19.95 14.30
N VAL A 94 14.75 19.04 14.57
CA VAL A 94 13.62 19.33 15.46
C VAL A 94 14.10 19.66 16.88
N GLN A 95 13.67 20.81 17.38
CA GLN A 95 14.16 21.39 18.63
C GLN A 95 13.35 20.93 19.85
N GLN A 96 12.54 21.78 20.49
CA GLN A 96 11.82 21.41 21.72
C GLN A 96 10.37 20.98 21.48
N ASP A 97 9.89 21.03 20.24
CA ASP A 97 8.49 20.85 19.86
C ASP A 97 8.17 19.48 19.22
N TRP A 98 8.88 18.43 19.64
CA TRP A 98 8.73 17.04 19.16
C TRP A 98 7.28 16.53 19.21
N ASP A 99 6.50 16.95 20.22
CA ASP A 99 5.07 16.64 20.33
C ASP A 99 4.30 17.04 19.07
N ARG A 100 4.60 18.22 18.51
CA ARG A 100 3.91 18.77 17.34
C ARG A 100 4.25 18.03 16.06
N PHE A 101 5.45 17.46 15.99
CA PHE A 101 5.85 16.59 14.88
C PHE A 101 5.18 15.22 14.97
N TYR A 102 5.00 14.66 16.17
CA TYR A 102 4.17 13.47 16.35
C TYR A 102 2.69 13.73 16.04
N GLU A 103 2.14 14.88 16.43
CA GLU A 103 0.78 15.30 16.04
C GLU A 103 0.65 15.40 14.51
N CYS A 104 1.67 15.93 13.81
CA CYS A 104 1.71 15.95 12.36
C CYS A 104 1.66 14.54 11.76
N LEU A 105 2.45 13.58 12.28
CA LEU A 105 2.41 12.18 11.83
C LEU A 105 1.02 11.53 12.05
N ILE A 106 0.35 11.85 13.16
CA ILE A 106 -1.02 11.39 13.41
C ILE A 106 -1.97 11.98 12.37
N SER A 107 -1.85 13.28 12.05
CA SER A 107 -2.65 13.92 11.02
C SER A 107 -2.39 13.33 9.62
N VAL A 108 -1.14 13.01 9.30
CA VAL A 108 -0.78 12.31 8.05
C VAL A 108 -1.50 10.97 7.97
N GLY A 109 -1.51 10.18 9.06
CA GLY A 109 -2.26 8.92 9.10
C GLY A 109 -3.77 9.09 8.88
N ARG A 110 -4.37 10.10 9.53
CA ARG A 110 -5.81 10.42 9.39
C ARG A 110 -6.18 10.95 8.00
N SER A 111 -5.28 11.68 7.35
CA SER A 111 -5.47 12.24 6.01
C SER A 111 -4.91 11.35 4.89
N SER A 112 -4.64 10.07 5.16
CA SER A 112 -3.96 9.17 4.22
C SER A 112 -4.69 9.04 2.87
N GLY A 113 -6.03 9.03 2.85
CA GLY A 113 -6.81 9.02 1.60
C GLY A 113 -6.63 10.30 0.77
N SER A 114 -6.68 11.47 1.41
CA SER A 114 -6.46 12.76 0.73
C SER A 114 -5.02 12.89 0.22
N LEU A 115 -4.04 12.43 1.00
CA LEU A 115 -2.63 12.39 0.59
C LEU A 115 -2.42 11.45 -0.60
N ALA A 116 -3.06 10.29 -0.62
CA ALA A 116 -3.02 9.38 -1.76
C ALA A 116 -3.62 10.04 -3.02
N SER A 117 -4.74 10.76 -2.90
CA SER A 117 -5.31 11.50 -4.03
C SER A 117 -4.38 12.60 -4.55
N ALA A 118 -3.72 13.35 -3.65
CA ALA A 118 -2.72 14.34 -4.03
C ALA A 118 -1.52 13.70 -4.74
N MET A 119 -1.03 12.55 -4.24
CA MET A 119 0.02 11.75 -4.89
C MET A 119 -0.38 11.30 -6.30
N VAL A 120 -1.61 10.81 -6.48
CA VAL A 120 -2.14 10.46 -7.81
C VAL A 120 -2.14 11.68 -8.73
N GLY A 121 -2.53 12.86 -8.24
CA GLY A 121 -2.48 14.10 -9.02
C GLY A 121 -1.07 14.43 -9.53
N LEU A 122 -0.06 14.33 -8.66
CA LEU A 122 1.34 14.54 -9.04
C LEU A 122 1.82 13.53 -10.09
N LEU A 123 1.45 12.26 -9.91
CA LEU A 123 1.86 11.20 -10.83
C LEU A 123 1.17 11.33 -12.18
N VAL A 124 -0.12 11.68 -12.22
CA VAL A 124 -0.83 11.98 -13.46
C VAL A 124 -0.19 13.17 -14.17
N GLN A 125 0.12 14.26 -13.46
CA GLN A 125 0.75 15.42 -14.09
C GLN A 125 2.09 15.08 -14.74
N LYS A 126 2.85 14.16 -14.15
CA LYS A 126 4.20 13.80 -14.62
C LYS A 126 4.23 12.62 -15.60
N PHE A 127 3.32 11.67 -15.45
CA PHE A 127 3.36 10.36 -16.11
C PHE A 127 2.06 10.00 -16.81
N ALA A 128 1.10 10.93 -16.95
CA ALA A 128 -0.10 10.67 -17.74
C ALA A 128 0.31 10.17 -19.14
N PRO A 129 -0.16 8.98 -19.54
CA PRO A 129 0.15 8.45 -20.86
C PRO A 129 -0.43 9.33 -21.97
N GLY A 130 0.16 9.27 -23.16
CA GLY A 130 -0.41 9.89 -24.35
C GLY A 130 -1.77 9.30 -24.74
N VAL A 131 -2.41 9.88 -25.76
CA VAL A 131 -3.66 9.34 -26.30
C VAL A 131 -3.41 7.95 -26.88
N GLY A 132 -4.17 6.95 -26.44
CA GLY A 132 -4.03 5.55 -26.88
C GLY A 132 -3.12 4.69 -26.00
N ASP A 133 -2.27 5.31 -25.17
CA ASP A 133 -1.44 4.58 -24.21
C ASP A 133 -2.25 4.10 -23.00
N ARG A 134 -1.67 3.15 -22.24
CA ARG A 134 -2.28 2.51 -21.07
C ARG A 134 -1.57 2.86 -19.78
N ILE A 135 -2.33 2.93 -18.69
CA ILE A 135 -1.79 2.99 -17.32
C ILE A 135 -1.60 1.57 -16.82
N GLN A 136 -0.37 1.23 -16.44
CA GLN A 136 -0.04 -0.10 -15.91
C GLN A 136 0.08 -0.03 -14.39
N LEU A 137 -0.64 -0.91 -13.70
CA LEU A 137 -0.67 -1.01 -12.26
C LEU A 137 -0.21 -2.40 -11.82
N ALA A 138 0.32 -2.49 -10.59
CA ALA A 138 0.47 -3.75 -9.89
C ALA A 138 -0.22 -3.68 -8.53
N LEU A 139 -0.88 -4.77 -8.15
CA LEU A 139 -1.46 -4.96 -6.84
C LEU A 139 -0.94 -6.23 -6.20
N ASP A 140 -0.48 -6.10 -4.97
CA ASP A 140 0.06 -7.20 -4.16
C ASP A 140 -0.24 -6.95 -2.68
N ASP A 141 -0.04 -7.97 -1.85
CA ASP A 141 -0.06 -7.82 -0.40
C ASP A 141 1.25 -8.25 0.25
N SER A 142 1.69 -7.46 1.24
CA SER A 142 2.97 -7.68 1.90
C SER A 142 2.83 -7.67 3.41
N PRO A 143 3.14 -8.79 4.10
CA PRO A 143 3.28 -8.79 5.54
C PRO A 143 4.58 -8.09 5.95
N THR A 144 4.49 -7.25 6.98
CA THR A 144 5.60 -6.47 7.52
C THR A 144 5.72 -6.75 9.01
N SER A 145 6.85 -7.31 9.42
CA SER A 145 7.07 -7.68 10.82
C SER A 145 6.95 -6.46 11.74
N ARG A 146 6.36 -6.67 12.91
CA ARG A 146 6.27 -5.66 13.97
C ARG A 146 6.66 -6.29 15.30
N PHE A 147 7.04 -5.44 16.24
CA PHE A 147 7.45 -5.85 17.57
C PHE A 147 6.81 -4.92 18.59
N GLY A 148 6.29 -5.49 19.68
CA GLY A 148 5.69 -4.74 20.79
C GLY A 148 4.26 -5.17 21.10
N ARG A 149 3.85 -4.95 22.37
CA ARG A 149 2.55 -5.39 22.90
C ARG A 149 1.37 -4.51 22.48
N CYS A 150 1.66 -3.29 21.99
CA CYS A 150 0.65 -2.26 21.70
C CYS A 150 0.56 -1.94 20.21
N VAL A 151 0.92 -2.87 19.33
CA VAL A 151 0.80 -2.68 17.87
C VAL A 151 -0.62 -3.04 17.45
N GLU A 152 -1.47 -2.02 17.32
CA GLU A 152 -2.87 -2.20 16.94
C GLU A 152 -3.00 -2.65 15.49
N GLY A 153 -3.90 -3.60 15.22
CA GLY A 153 -4.12 -4.16 13.89
C GLY A 153 -3.06 -5.15 13.41
N ALA A 154 -2.03 -5.42 14.21
CA ALA A 154 -1.08 -6.49 13.92
C ALA A 154 -1.62 -7.86 14.35
N GLY A 155 -1.29 -8.88 13.56
CA GLY A 155 -1.66 -10.28 13.78
C GLY A 155 -0.57 -11.23 13.30
N VAL A 156 -0.84 -12.52 13.38
CA VAL A 156 0.06 -13.57 12.88
C VAL A 156 -0.29 -13.90 11.43
N HIS A 157 0.68 -13.75 10.54
CA HIS A 157 0.54 -13.98 9.09
C HIS A 157 1.58 -15.01 8.61
N HIS A 158 1.27 -15.73 7.54
CA HIS A 158 2.26 -16.58 6.88
C HIS A 158 3.38 -15.70 6.33
N ASN A 159 4.61 -16.17 6.46
CA ASN A 159 5.82 -15.53 5.96
C ASN A 159 6.04 -15.97 4.50
N PRO A 160 5.89 -15.08 3.50
CA PRO A 160 6.02 -15.46 2.10
C PRO A 160 7.48 -15.73 1.70
N THR A 161 8.43 -15.22 2.48
CA THR A 161 9.87 -15.32 2.18
C THR A 161 10.65 -15.62 3.47
N PRO A 162 10.46 -16.81 4.08
CA PRO A 162 11.20 -17.16 5.27
C PRO A 162 12.69 -17.31 4.93
N GLY A 163 13.55 -16.53 5.60
CA GLY A 163 14.97 -16.80 5.59
C GLY A 163 15.31 -18.10 6.33
N PRO A 164 16.56 -18.59 6.25
CA PRO A 164 16.97 -19.84 6.90
C PRO A 164 16.76 -19.88 8.43
N ALA A 165 16.63 -18.72 9.07
CA ALA A 165 16.41 -18.57 10.50
C ALA A 165 15.01 -18.02 10.85
N ASP A 166 14.17 -17.76 9.85
CA ASP A 166 12.83 -17.24 10.06
C ASP A 166 11.82 -18.39 10.14
N GLY A 167 10.76 -18.18 10.92
CA GLY A 167 9.63 -19.11 10.96
C GLY A 167 8.71 -18.97 9.74
N GLU A 168 7.88 -20.00 9.55
CA GLU A 168 6.74 -20.01 8.62
C GLU A 168 5.76 -18.86 8.90
N TRP A 169 5.71 -18.37 10.15
CA TRP A 169 4.78 -17.35 10.59
C TRP A 169 5.52 -16.11 11.07
N LEU A 170 4.98 -14.92 10.78
CA LEU A 170 5.47 -13.64 11.27
C LEU A 170 4.35 -12.85 11.96
N TYR A 171 4.68 -12.22 13.08
CA TYR A 171 3.80 -11.26 13.74
C TYR A 171 4.01 -9.86 13.14
N GLY A 172 2.94 -9.21 12.71
CA GLY A 172 3.05 -7.94 12.00
C GLY A 172 1.75 -7.44 11.38
N HIS A 173 1.88 -6.45 10.51
CA HIS A 173 0.78 -5.97 9.69
C HIS A 173 0.84 -6.60 8.31
N ASN A 174 -0.29 -6.83 7.67
CA ASN A 174 -0.34 -7.13 6.25
C ASN A 174 -0.98 -5.95 5.50
N TRP A 175 -0.30 -5.47 4.46
CA TRP A 175 -0.75 -4.32 3.67
C TRP A 175 -1.05 -4.75 2.25
N VAL A 176 -2.27 -4.48 1.77
CA VAL A 176 -2.59 -4.56 0.35
C VAL A 176 -2.17 -3.23 -0.28
N LEU A 177 -1.31 -3.28 -1.28
CA LEU A 177 -0.67 -2.12 -1.90
C LEU A 177 -1.03 -2.04 -3.38
N LEU A 178 -1.40 -0.85 -3.85
CA LEU A 178 -1.51 -0.53 -5.26
C LEU A 178 -0.32 0.35 -5.68
N THR A 179 0.30 0.02 -6.81
CA THR A 179 1.43 0.76 -7.37
C THR A 179 1.21 1.06 -8.85
N TRP A 180 1.73 2.19 -9.32
CA TRP A 180 1.83 2.51 -10.75
C TRP A 180 3.18 1.99 -11.27
N LEU A 181 3.16 1.18 -12.34
CA LEU A 181 4.36 0.70 -13.02
C LEU A 181 4.77 1.69 -14.11
N ALA A 182 5.82 2.47 -13.86
CA ALA A 182 6.37 3.44 -14.82
C ALA A 182 7.67 2.89 -15.43
N THR A 183 7.81 2.98 -16.76
CA THR A 183 9.02 2.54 -17.45
C THR A 183 10.03 3.67 -17.55
N HIS A 184 11.17 3.51 -16.88
CA HIS A 184 12.30 4.43 -16.98
C HIS A 184 13.26 3.97 -18.08
N PRO A 185 13.73 4.86 -18.99
CA PRO A 185 14.59 4.49 -20.11
C PRO A 185 15.88 3.76 -19.71
N LEU A 186 16.43 4.08 -18.53
CA LEU A 186 17.71 3.52 -18.07
C LEU A 186 17.54 2.39 -17.03
N TRP A 187 16.39 2.30 -16.37
CA TRP A 187 16.21 1.43 -15.19
C TRP A 187 15.09 0.41 -15.36
N GLY A 188 14.41 0.40 -16.50
CA GLY A 188 13.27 -0.46 -16.75
C GLY A 188 12.06 -0.05 -15.90
N VAL A 189 11.27 -1.04 -15.49
CA VAL A 189 10.01 -0.79 -14.77
C VAL A 189 10.28 -0.42 -13.31
N ILE A 190 9.74 0.71 -12.88
CA ILE A 190 9.77 1.21 -11.52
C ILE A 190 8.35 1.22 -10.97
N ALA A 191 8.16 0.58 -9.80
CA ALA A 191 6.90 0.63 -9.09
C ALA A 191 6.83 1.91 -8.23
N LEU A 192 5.87 2.78 -8.52
CA LEU A 192 5.58 4.00 -7.79
C LEU A 192 4.41 3.71 -6.82
N PRO A 193 4.65 3.63 -5.50
CA PRO A 193 3.61 3.34 -4.53
C PRO A 193 2.52 4.41 -4.52
N LEU A 194 1.26 4.00 -4.65
CA LEU A 194 0.11 4.91 -4.64
C LEU A 194 -0.54 4.97 -3.27
N GLN A 195 -1.07 3.84 -2.82
CA GLN A 195 -1.79 3.73 -1.56
C GLN A 195 -1.79 2.27 -1.10
N SER A 196 -1.74 2.09 0.23
CA SER A 196 -1.91 0.79 0.88
C SER A 196 -3.05 0.82 1.88
N LEU A 197 -3.80 -0.27 1.99
CA LEU A 197 -4.79 -0.49 3.04
C LEU A 197 -4.35 -1.63 3.97
N LEU A 198 -4.62 -1.46 5.27
CA LEU A 198 -4.30 -2.46 6.28
C LEU A 198 -5.30 -3.61 6.23
N TYR A 199 -4.79 -4.82 6.04
CA TYR A 199 -5.55 -6.05 6.25
C TYR A 199 -5.46 -6.48 7.71
N VAL A 200 -6.61 -6.62 8.36
CA VAL A 200 -6.75 -7.16 9.71
C VAL A 200 -7.49 -8.49 9.61
N ARG A 201 -6.93 -9.55 10.21
CA ARG A 201 -7.57 -10.87 10.21
C ARG A 201 -8.90 -10.79 10.96
N GLN A 202 -9.90 -11.54 10.50
CA GLN A 202 -11.22 -11.57 11.13
C GLN A 202 -11.16 -11.85 12.65
N ALA A 203 -10.27 -12.77 13.07
CA ALA A 203 -10.06 -13.09 14.49
C ALA A 203 -9.53 -11.91 15.33
N ASP A 204 -8.85 -10.94 14.72
CA ASP A 204 -8.26 -9.78 15.40
C ASP A 204 -9.19 -8.55 15.36
N VAL A 205 -10.26 -8.57 14.55
CA VAL A 205 -11.21 -7.46 14.37
C VAL A 205 -11.98 -7.08 15.64
N PRO A 206 -12.48 -8.00 16.50
CA PRO A 206 -13.27 -7.62 17.67
C PRO A 206 -12.60 -6.57 18.58
N LYS A 207 -11.26 -6.64 18.72
CA LYS A 207 -10.49 -5.69 19.54
C LYS A 207 -10.47 -4.27 18.95
N LEU A 208 -10.53 -4.15 17.62
CA LEU A 208 -10.54 -2.87 16.92
C LEU A 208 -11.96 -2.34 16.71
N ALA A 209 -12.93 -3.22 16.52
CA ALA A 209 -14.34 -2.87 16.34
C ALA A 209 -14.85 -2.00 17.50
N VAL A 210 -14.50 -2.37 18.74
CA VAL A 210 -14.87 -1.62 19.95
C VAL A 210 -14.32 -0.19 19.96
N LYS A 211 -13.13 0.04 19.40
CA LYS A 211 -12.46 1.36 19.45
C LYS A 211 -12.75 2.25 18.24
N TYR A 212 -12.88 1.62 17.07
CA TYR A 212 -12.82 2.32 15.78
C TYR A 212 -13.95 1.94 14.82
N ALA A 213 -14.92 1.14 15.26
CA ALA A 213 -15.95 0.54 14.40
C ALA A 213 -15.33 -0.19 13.19
N TRP A 214 -14.17 -0.84 13.41
CA TRP A 214 -13.45 -1.54 12.35
C TRP A 214 -14.23 -2.76 11.86
N GLU A 215 -14.43 -2.85 10.55
CA GLU A 215 -15.09 -3.97 9.90
C GLU A 215 -14.08 -4.89 9.23
N PHE A 216 -14.37 -6.20 9.24
CA PHE A 216 -13.54 -7.15 8.51
C PHE A 216 -13.68 -6.92 7.01
N ARG A 217 -12.54 -6.88 6.32
CA ARG A 217 -12.46 -6.85 4.86
C ARG A 217 -11.38 -7.80 4.39
N THR A 218 -11.72 -8.60 3.40
CA THR A 218 -10.78 -9.48 2.69
C THR A 218 -9.76 -8.66 1.91
N LYS A 219 -8.60 -9.27 1.62
CA LYS A 219 -7.59 -8.63 0.76
C LYS A 219 -8.15 -8.28 -0.63
N HIS A 220 -9.04 -9.11 -1.16
CA HIS A 220 -9.74 -8.83 -2.42
C HIS A 220 -10.60 -7.57 -2.33
N GLU A 221 -11.40 -7.41 -1.28
CA GLU A 221 -12.21 -6.19 -1.08
C GLU A 221 -11.35 -4.94 -0.88
N LEU A 222 -10.21 -5.06 -0.19
CA LEU A 222 -9.25 -3.96 -0.04
C LEU A 222 -8.65 -3.58 -1.39
N GLY A 223 -8.24 -4.57 -2.20
CA GLY A 223 -7.69 -4.32 -3.53
C GLY A 223 -8.71 -3.71 -4.49
N VAL A 224 -9.96 -4.17 -4.47
CA VAL A 224 -11.05 -3.56 -5.23
C VAL A 224 -11.26 -2.11 -4.82
N ALA A 225 -11.23 -1.79 -3.52
CA ALA A 225 -11.40 -0.40 -3.08
C ALA A 225 -10.24 0.50 -3.50
N LEU A 226 -8.99 0.02 -3.41
CA LEU A 226 -7.82 0.76 -3.89
C LEU A 226 -7.96 1.10 -5.38
N LEU A 227 -8.33 0.10 -6.21
CA LEU A 227 -8.54 0.29 -7.64
C LEU A 227 -9.72 1.22 -7.94
N THR A 228 -10.83 1.05 -7.22
CA THR A 228 -12.03 1.90 -7.39
C THR A 228 -11.67 3.36 -7.13
N SER A 229 -11.05 3.66 -5.99
CA SER A 229 -10.63 5.02 -5.65
C SER A 229 -9.63 5.58 -6.66
N PHE A 230 -8.65 4.78 -7.10
CA PHE A 230 -7.67 5.21 -8.10
C PHE A 230 -8.32 5.52 -9.46
N VAL A 231 -9.15 4.61 -9.99
CA VAL A 231 -9.83 4.82 -11.27
C VAL A 231 -10.76 6.03 -11.21
N GLN A 232 -11.55 6.18 -10.14
CA GLN A 232 -12.39 7.37 -9.95
C GLN A 232 -11.56 8.65 -9.92
N SER A 233 -10.43 8.63 -9.21
CA SER A 233 -9.47 9.74 -9.13
C SER A 233 -8.88 10.11 -10.51
N LEU A 234 -8.55 9.12 -11.34
CA LEU A 234 -8.11 9.34 -12.73
C LEU A 234 -9.22 9.99 -13.57
N ARG A 235 -10.43 9.42 -13.54
CA ARG A 235 -11.56 9.89 -14.36
C ARG A 235 -11.99 11.31 -13.97
N ALA A 236 -11.97 11.65 -12.68
CA ALA A 236 -12.23 13.00 -12.18
C ALA A 236 -11.23 14.04 -12.70
N ARG A 237 -10.02 13.62 -13.11
CA ARG A 237 -8.98 14.47 -13.71
C ARG A 237 -8.99 14.44 -15.24
N GLY A 238 -10.03 13.87 -15.86
CA GLY A 238 -10.14 13.79 -17.32
C GLY A 238 -9.26 12.71 -17.97
N VAL A 239 -8.52 11.91 -17.20
CA VAL A 239 -7.68 10.84 -17.74
C VAL A 239 -8.58 9.68 -18.15
N ARG A 240 -8.67 9.40 -19.45
CA ARG A 240 -9.54 8.35 -20.04
C ARG A 240 -8.79 7.11 -20.53
N ASN A 241 -7.47 7.07 -20.36
CA ASN A 241 -6.63 5.94 -20.75
C ASN A 241 -7.14 4.61 -20.16
N SER A 242 -6.87 3.55 -20.91
CA SER A 242 -7.12 2.18 -20.45
C SER A 242 -6.22 1.86 -19.26
N VAL A 243 -6.74 1.07 -18.33
CA VAL A 243 -6.02 0.68 -17.10
C VAL A 243 -5.78 -0.82 -17.15
N TRP A 244 -4.53 -1.21 -17.04
CA TRP A 244 -4.08 -2.59 -16.98
C TRP A 244 -3.54 -2.88 -15.59
N LEU A 245 -3.92 -4.02 -15.04
CA LEU A 245 -3.56 -4.43 -13.69
C LEU A 245 -2.86 -5.79 -13.73
N ALA A 246 -1.62 -5.82 -13.27
CA ALA A 246 -0.88 -7.04 -12.98
C ALA A 246 -1.13 -7.48 -11.54
N VAL A 247 -1.55 -8.73 -11.34
CA VAL A 247 -1.69 -9.36 -10.02
C VAL A 247 -1.16 -10.78 -10.01
N ASP A 248 -0.87 -11.31 -8.83
CA ASP A 248 -0.55 -12.72 -8.68
C ASP A 248 -1.80 -13.62 -8.82
N GLY A 249 -1.60 -14.94 -8.68
CA GLY A 249 -2.69 -15.91 -8.79
C GLY A 249 -3.64 -15.95 -7.60
N ALA A 250 -3.28 -15.37 -6.45
CA ALA A 250 -4.18 -15.26 -5.30
C ALA A 250 -5.32 -14.26 -5.56
N TYR A 251 -5.09 -13.27 -6.42
CA TYR A 251 -6.11 -12.34 -6.90
C TYR A 251 -6.91 -12.86 -8.12
N ALA A 252 -6.56 -14.01 -8.69
CA ALA A 252 -7.33 -14.66 -9.76
C ALA A 252 -8.62 -15.34 -9.23
N ALA A 253 -9.40 -14.61 -8.45
CA ALA A 253 -10.60 -15.10 -7.77
C ALA A 253 -11.84 -14.27 -8.16
N ARG A 254 -13.01 -14.92 -8.23
CA ARG A 254 -14.27 -14.30 -8.63
C ARG A 254 -14.62 -13.02 -7.86
N PRO A 255 -14.48 -12.97 -6.52
CA PRO A 255 -14.84 -11.79 -5.73
C PRO A 255 -13.98 -10.56 -6.07
N PHE A 256 -12.78 -10.76 -6.63
CA PHE A 256 -11.90 -9.70 -7.07
C PHE A 256 -12.09 -9.36 -8.55
N LEU A 257 -12.08 -10.37 -9.43
CA LEU A 257 -12.09 -10.17 -10.87
C LEU A 257 -13.38 -9.51 -11.35
N LEU A 258 -14.54 -9.92 -10.84
CA LEU A 258 -15.82 -9.35 -11.33
C LEU A 258 -15.95 -7.85 -11.03
N PRO A 259 -15.70 -7.34 -9.81
CA PRO A 259 -15.70 -5.90 -9.57
C PRO A 259 -14.65 -5.15 -10.39
N VAL A 260 -13.44 -5.69 -10.54
CA VAL A 260 -12.35 -5.02 -11.27
C VAL A 260 -12.67 -4.90 -12.77
N LEU A 261 -13.23 -5.96 -13.38
CA LEU A 261 -13.67 -5.92 -14.77
C LEU A 261 -14.82 -4.93 -14.99
N LYS A 262 -15.74 -4.79 -14.03
CA LYS A 262 -16.81 -3.77 -14.09
C LYS A 262 -16.28 -2.33 -14.06
N LEU A 263 -15.08 -2.11 -13.51
CA LEU A 263 -14.39 -0.81 -13.56
C LEU A 263 -13.76 -0.51 -14.93
N GLY A 264 -13.84 -1.44 -15.89
CA GLY A 264 -13.18 -1.32 -17.19
C GLY A 264 -11.66 -1.53 -17.13
N VAL A 265 -11.18 -2.24 -16.10
CA VAL A 265 -9.76 -2.55 -15.91
C VAL A 265 -9.44 -3.90 -16.56
N THR A 266 -8.42 -3.95 -17.40
CA THR A 266 -7.88 -5.20 -17.94
C THR A 266 -6.97 -5.85 -16.91
N VAL A 267 -7.25 -7.10 -16.53
CA VAL A 267 -6.45 -7.83 -15.53
C VAL A 267 -5.55 -8.85 -16.19
N VAL A 268 -4.27 -8.81 -15.83
CA VAL A 268 -3.26 -9.80 -16.19
C VAL A 268 -2.86 -10.51 -14.90
N SER A 269 -3.04 -11.83 -14.87
CA SER A 269 -2.72 -12.65 -13.70
C SER A 269 -2.18 -14.01 -14.10
N ARG A 270 -1.45 -14.63 -13.18
CA ARG A 270 -1.10 -16.05 -13.28
C ARG A 270 -2.29 -16.89 -12.88
N LEU A 271 -2.67 -17.85 -13.72
CA LEU A 271 -3.66 -18.84 -13.32
C LEU A 271 -3.00 -19.97 -12.52
N ARG A 272 -3.67 -20.46 -11.47
CA ARG A 272 -3.18 -21.64 -10.74
C ARG A 272 -3.18 -22.87 -11.64
N ARG A 273 -2.17 -23.74 -11.49
CA ARG A 273 -2.04 -24.99 -12.25
C ARG A 273 -3.28 -25.88 -12.21
N ASP A 274 -3.98 -25.88 -11.07
CA ASP A 274 -5.17 -26.68 -10.79
C ASP A 274 -6.49 -25.98 -11.14
N ALA A 275 -6.44 -24.82 -11.82
CA ALA A 275 -7.64 -24.11 -12.21
C ALA A 275 -8.54 -24.95 -13.12
N CYS A 276 -9.83 -24.95 -12.81
CA CYS A 276 -10.85 -25.67 -13.56
C CYS A 276 -11.26 -24.87 -14.81
N LEU A 277 -10.45 -25.01 -15.86
CA LEU A 277 -10.71 -24.44 -17.18
C LEU A 277 -11.61 -25.36 -18.00
N PHE A 278 -12.57 -24.75 -18.71
CA PHE A 278 -13.43 -25.44 -19.66
C PHE A 278 -13.54 -24.63 -20.95
N ASP A 279 -13.76 -25.32 -22.06
CA ASP A 279 -14.18 -24.67 -23.31
C ASP A 279 -15.45 -23.82 -23.09
N LEU A 280 -15.74 -22.92 -24.04
CA LEU A 280 -17.03 -22.23 -24.05
C LEU A 280 -18.19 -23.22 -24.24
N PRO A 281 -19.37 -22.95 -23.66
CA PRO A 281 -20.55 -23.74 -23.99
C PRO A 281 -20.82 -23.62 -25.50
N GLY A 282 -21.14 -24.75 -26.14
CA GLY A 282 -21.60 -24.75 -27.54
C GLY A 282 -22.95 -24.04 -27.69
N GLU A 283 -23.38 -23.86 -28.93
CA GLU A 283 -24.63 -23.16 -29.26
C GLU A 283 -25.83 -23.73 -28.49
N ALA A 284 -26.76 -22.84 -28.14
CA ALA A 284 -27.99 -23.21 -27.47
C ALA A 284 -28.84 -24.07 -28.41
N VAL A 285 -29.08 -25.33 -28.05
CA VAL A 285 -29.99 -26.20 -28.80
C VAL A 285 -31.42 -25.70 -28.61
N PRO A 286 -32.14 -25.33 -29.68
CA PRO A 286 -33.54 -24.90 -29.61
C PRO A 286 -34.41 -25.97 -28.93
N HIS A 287 -35.45 -25.53 -28.20
CA HIS A 287 -36.42 -26.40 -27.51
C HIS A 287 -35.89 -27.30 -26.38
N ARG A 288 -34.63 -27.15 -25.98
CA ARG A 288 -34.10 -27.87 -24.82
C ARG A 288 -34.68 -27.30 -23.52
N ARG A 289 -35.47 -28.10 -22.80
CA ARG A 289 -35.90 -27.76 -21.43
C ARG A 289 -34.70 -27.69 -20.48
N GLY A 290 -34.67 -26.65 -19.65
CA GLY A 290 -33.71 -26.46 -18.55
C GLY A 290 -32.68 -25.34 -18.78
N ARG A 291 -31.86 -25.08 -17.75
CA ARG A 291 -30.86 -24.01 -17.79
C ARG A 291 -29.74 -24.33 -18.79
N HIS A 292 -29.41 -23.36 -19.65
CA HIS A 292 -28.28 -23.47 -20.57
C HIS A 292 -26.96 -23.70 -19.83
N ARG A 293 -26.05 -24.45 -20.48
CA ARG A 293 -24.73 -24.75 -19.92
C ARG A 293 -23.90 -23.47 -19.81
N ILE A 294 -23.24 -23.30 -18.68
CA ILE A 294 -22.30 -22.19 -18.44
C ILE A 294 -20.90 -22.54 -18.96
N TYR A 295 -20.55 -23.83 -19.02
CA TYR A 295 -19.25 -24.35 -19.44
C TYR A 295 -19.39 -25.37 -20.58
N GLY A 296 -18.37 -25.47 -21.42
CA GLY A 296 -18.22 -26.49 -22.45
C GLY A 296 -18.01 -27.88 -21.87
N ARG A 297 -18.00 -28.90 -22.74
CA ARG A 297 -17.86 -30.31 -22.33
C ARG A 297 -16.43 -30.66 -21.94
N ASN A 298 -15.44 -30.05 -22.58
CA ASN A 298 -14.05 -30.42 -22.39
C ASN A 298 -13.44 -29.59 -21.27
N LYS A 299 -12.80 -30.28 -20.33
CA LYS A 299 -11.89 -29.66 -19.37
C LYS A 299 -10.57 -29.39 -20.08
N LEU A 300 -10.05 -28.18 -19.92
CA LEU A 300 -8.78 -27.77 -20.48
C LEU A 300 -7.67 -27.90 -19.43
N SER A 301 -6.49 -28.33 -19.88
CA SER A 301 -5.27 -28.28 -19.10
C SER A 301 -4.45 -27.05 -19.49
N LEU A 302 -3.89 -26.34 -18.49
CA LEU A 302 -3.03 -25.18 -18.73
C LEU A 302 -1.79 -25.53 -19.57
N ALA A 303 -1.21 -26.72 -19.38
CA ALA A 303 -0.06 -27.19 -20.16
C ALA A 303 -0.37 -27.31 -21.66
N THR A 304 -1.64 -27.55 -22.02
CA THR A 304 -2.09 -27.67 -23.41
C THR A 304 -2.49 -26.32 -24.01
N CYS A 305 -2.61 -25.28 -23.18
CA CYS A 305 -3.03 -23.92 -23.55
C CYS A 305 -1.88 -22.91 -23.65
N SER A 306 -0.66 -23.27 -23.22
CA SER A 306 0.52 -22.38 -23.18
C SER A 306 1.31 -22.26 -24.50
N GLY A 307 0.78 -22.78 -25.62
CA GLY A 307 1.44 -22.68 -26.93
C GLY A 307 1.18 -21.35 -27.63
N PRO A 308 2.14 -20.83 -28.43
CA PRO A 308 2.05 -19.50 -29.07
C PRO A 308 0.84 -19.33 -30.02
N GLN A 309 0.25 -20.41 -30.52
CA GLN A 309 -0.94 -20.37 -31.40
C GLN A 309 -2.29 -20.27 -30.66
N LYS A 310 -2.33 -20.24 -29.32
CA LYS A 310 -3.57 -20.33 -28.52
C LYS A 310 -3.85 -19.17 -27.57
N LEU A 311 -3.04 -18.11 -27.60
CA LEU A 311 -3.18 -16.97 -26.67
C LEU A 311 -4.50 -16.19 -26.82
N ASP A 312 -5.17 -16.25 -27.97
CA ASP A 312 -6.46 -15.55 -28.23
C ASP A 312 -7.71 -16.43 -28.04
N ARG A 313 -7.60 -17.56 -27.35
CA ARG A 313 -8.75 -18.46 -27.15
C ARG A 313 -9.60 -17.99 -25.96
N ALA A 314 -10.85 -17.59 -26.23
CA ALA A 314 -11.82 -17.33 -25.17
C ALA A 314 -12.14 -18.63 -24.41
N ILE A 315 -11.93 -18.63 -23.10
CA ILE A 315 -12.08 -19.80 -22.20
C ILE A 315 -12.90 -19.38 -20.98
N ARG A 316 -13.71 -20.29 -20.42
CA ARG A 316 -14.40 -20.06 -19.15
C ARG A 316 -13.68 -20.79 -18.02
N CYS A 317 -13.27 -20.03 -17.00
CA CYS A 317 -12.72 -20.56 -15.76
C CYS A 317 -13.83 -20.67 -14.71
N LYS A 318 -13.96 -21.83 -14.07
CA LYS A 318 -14.79 -21.99 -12.88
C LYS A 318 -13.97 -21.55 -11.66
N THR A 319 -14.08 -20.28 -11.29
CA THR A 319 -13.53 -19.76 -10.04
C THR A 319 -14.49 -20.11 -8.89
N GLY A 320 -13.98 -20.86 -7.90
CA GLY A 320 -14.68 -21.16 -6.64
C GLY A 320 -14.95 -19.91 -5.82
#